data_AF-A0A971BQQ9-F1
#
_entry.id   AF-A0A971BQQ9-F1
#
_cell.length_a   1.000
_cell.length_b   1.000
_cell.length_c   1.000
_cell.angle_alpha   90.00
_cell.angle_beta   90.00
_cell.angle_gamma   90.00
#
_symmetry.space_group_name_H-M   'P 1'
#
loop_
_entity.id
_entity.type
_entity.pdbx_description
1 polymer ?
#
loop_
_entity_poly.entity_id
_entity_poly.type
_entity_poly.pdbx_seq_one_letter_code
_entity_poly.pdbx_strand_id
1 'polypeptide(L)' 'MPNIRPISDLRNNANEISELCHNSREPIFITKNGVGDMVVMSIETY' A
#
# COMPACT_ATOMS: atom_id res chain seq x y z
N MET A 1 13.16 2.86 -0.13
CA MET A 1 12.89 1.96 1.01
C MET A 1 11.46 1.48 0.85
N PRO A 2 11.13 0.19 1.09
CA PRO A 2 9.78 -0.30 0.88
C PRO A 2 8.78 0.45 1.77
N ASN A 3 7.68 0.91 1.18
CA ASN A 3 6.61 1.55 1.92
C ASN A 3 5.78 0.46 2.59
N ILE A 4 5.87 0.35 3.92
CA ILE A 4 5.21 -0.70 4.71
C ILE A 4 4.15 -0.04 5.60
N ARG A 5 2.90 -0.49 5.50
CA ARG A 5 1.75 0.10 6.21
C ARG A 5 0.94 -1.00 6.92
N PRO A 6 0.24 -0.70 8.04
CA PRO A 6 -0.68 -1.64 8.65
C PRO A 6 -1.98 -1.75 7.84
N ILE A 7 -2.68 -2.89 7.93
CA ILE A 7 -3.94 -3.12 7.21
C ILE A 7 -5.05 -2.11 7.56
N SER A 8 -4.97 -1.47 8.74
CA SER A 8 -5.88 -0.38 9.14
C SER A 8 -5.81 0.84 8.22
N ASP A 9 -4.66 1.09 7.58
CA ASP A 9 -4.50 2.23 6.68
C ASP A 9 -5.30 2.07 5.39
N LEU A 10 -5.62 0.83 4.98
CA LEU A 10 -6.54 0.62 3.85
C LEU A 10 -7.93 1.18 4.12
N ARG A 11 -8.34 1.28 5.39
CA ARG A 11 -9.59 1.94 5.79
C ARG A 11 -9.39 3.43 6.04
N ASN A 12 -8.35 3.79 6.78
CA ASN A 12 -8.19 5.15 7.30
C ASN A 12 -7.57 6.12 6.28
N ASN A 13 -6.72 5.61 5.39
CA ASN A 13 -5.85 6.39 4.51
C ASN A 13 -5.95 5.92 3.04
N ALA A 14 -7.11 5.39 2.63
CA ALA A 14 -7.29 4.78 1.30
C ALA A 14 -6.92 5.71 0.13
N ASN A 15 -7.28 7.00 0.22
CA ASN A 15 -6.99 7.99 -0.82
C ASN A 15 -5.49 8.25 -0.95
N GLU A 16 -4.78 8.45 0.17
CA GLU A 16 -3.33 8.64 0.18
C GLU A 16 -2.61 7.41 -0.38
N ILE A 17 -3.04 6.20 0.00
CA ILE A 17 -2.50 4.95 -0.53
C ILE A 17 -2.71 4.87 -2.04
N SER A 18 -3.90 5.21 -2.53
CA SER A 18 -4.21 5.24 -3.97
C SER A 18 -3.31 6.23 -4.71
N GLU A 19 -3.18 7.46 -4.23
CA GLU A 19 -2.33 8.48 -4.83
C GLU A 19 -0.86 8.04 -4.87
N LEU A 20 -0.34 7.48 -3.77
CA LEU A 20 1.01 6.93 -3.72
C LEU A 20 1.21 5.83 -4.76
N CYS A 21 0.29 4.88 -4.87
CA CYS A 21 0.38 3.78 -5.83
C CYS A 21 0.42 4.25 -7.30
N HIS A 22 -0.23 5.38 -7.63
CA HIS A 22 -0.19 5.95 -8.98
C HIS A 22 1.07 6.81 -9.20
N ASN A 23 1.47 7.60 -8.20
CA ASN A 23 2.57 8.56 -8.32
C ASN A 23 3.95 7.90 -8.24
N SER A 24 4.15 6.97 -7.28
CA SER A 24 5.45 6.32 -7.10
C SER A 24 5.69 5.23 -8.15
N ARG A 25 4.62 4.61 -8.67
CA ARG A 25 4.69 3.35 -9.44
C ARG A 25 5.48 2.27 -8.71
N GLU A 26 5.46 2.31 -7.37
CA GLU A 26 6.10 1.33 -6.49
C GLU A 26 5.04 0.64 -5.61
N PRO A 27 5.27 -0.64 -5.24
CA PRO A 27 4.38 -1.36 -4.35
C PRO A 27 4.37 -0.82 -2.92
N ILE A 28 3.19 -0.84 -2.31
CA ILE A 28 3.01 -0.65 -0.88
C ILE A 28 2.75 -2.01 -0.23
N PHE A 29 3.58 -2.37 0.73
CA PHE A 29 3.46 -3.62 1.47
C PHE A 29 2.55 -3.42 2.67
N ILE A 30 1.57 -4.29 2.82
CA ILE A 30 0.60 -4.25 3.92
C ILE A 30 0.93 -5.35 4.93
N THR A 31 0.93 -4.96 6.20
CA THR A 31 1.11 -5.86 7.33
C THR A 31 -0.18 -6.04 8.11
N LYS A 32 -0.40 -7.25 8.63
CA LYS A 32 -1.45 -7.57 9.58
C LYS A 32 -0.81 -8.17 10.81
N ASN A 33 -1.01 -7.54 11.97
CA ASN A 33 -0.39 -7.94 13.24
C ASN A 33 1.15 -8.07 13.16
N GLY A 34 1.81 -7.16 12.44
CA GLY A 34 3.26 -7.13 12.27
C GLY A 34 3.83 -8.12 11.27
N VAL A 35 3.00 -8.93 10.60
CA VAL A 35 3.40 -9.90 9.59
C VAL A 35 2.98 -9.40 8.20
N GLY A 36 3.82 -9.60 7.19
CA GLY A 36 3.46 -9.29 5.80
C GLY A 36 2.25 -10.10 5.33
N ASP A 37 1.27 -9.43 4.73
CA ASP A 37 -0.03 -10.00 4.39
C ASP A 37 -0.34 -9.84 2.90
N MET A 38 -0.20 -8.62 2.37
CA MET A 38 -0.47 -8.32 0.95
C MET A 38 0.34 -7.14 0.41
N VAL A 39 0.22 -6.90 -0.90
CA VAL A 39 0.84 -5.76 -1.61
C VAL A 39 -0.25 -5.01 -2.38
N VAL A 40 -0.18 -3.68 -2.36
CA VAL A 40 -1.08 -2.78 -3.11
C VAL A 40 -0.27 -2.03 -4.15
N MET A 41 -0.79 -1.99 -5.38
CA MET A 41 -0.20 -1.30 -6.54
C MET A 41 -1.32 -0.68 -7.37
N SER A 42 -1.00 0.34 -8.18
CA SER A 42 -1.93 0.84 -9.19
C SER A 42 -2.07 -0.19 -10.31
N ILE A 43 -3.25 -0.26 -10.92
CA ILE A 43 -3.52 -1.19 -12.03
C ILE A 43 -2.62 -0.89 -13.24
N GLU A 44 -2.28 0.38 -13.51
CA GLU A 44 -1.36 0.75 -14.60
C GLU A 44 0.05 0.14 -14.43
N THR A 45 0.49 -0.05 -13.18
CA THR A 45 1.84 -0.54 -12.87
C THR A 45 1.89 -2.08 -12.83
N TYR A 46 0.76 -2.76 -12.68
CA TYR A 46 0.65 -4.22 -12.68
C TYR A 46 0.51 -4.76 -14.10
#